data_AF-A0A3N4I2X1-F1
#
_entry.id   AF-A0A3N4I2X1-F1
#
_cell.length_a   1.000
_cell.length_b   1.000
_cell.length_c   1.000
_cell.angle_alpha   90.00
_cell.angle_beta   90.00
_cell.angle_gamma   90.00
#
_symmetry.space_group_name_H-M   'P 1'
#
loop_
_entity.id
_entity.type
_entity.pdbx_description
1 polymer ?
#
loop_
_entity_poly.entity_id
_entity_poly.type
_entity_poly.pdbx_seq_one_letter_code
_entity_poly.pdbx_strand_id
1 'polypeptide(L)'
;MASTTLKPCPNGGTLPPGWFTVNAVYNGGYYTGQKICSCHSANLNCGSTEDSAYCMQGCSTCHTAISAKNKREAEHLANLEAKLRKTEEALNAERARLNSLSGTTHFSQVFQSPIVAVKLNHPSVGPTGASYNLHLNRLATVSTHFRDRSETLAAKPIYKSKDLNPVAFEYFVEYLYSGNYVLPSSHDQIACYIHTLVYFLADTLGAPELKDLAKGKLSASLKHASGIQPGDKVVVKMVDATYAGTSDENSFAAKLSALDTGVMVTPASSTRGDDTDAESDTDTEVPEGGKGASMPSTTVSGDSQLDRTLASLDLDETPELAVDITADPHPMRLLVSRYAASRMEALNKRSDFRALLRRFPEFTVDMMIAKEAMAKEKK
;
A
#
# COMPACT_ATOMS: atom_id res chain seq x y z
N MET A 1 0.03 11.79 77.27
CA MET A 1 0.82 10.92 76.37
C MET A 1 -0.11 10.46 75.25
N ALA A 2 -0.03 11.09 74.07
CA ALA A 2 -0.80 10.69 72.90
C ALA A 2 0.15 10.01 71.92
N SER A 3 -0.14 8.75 71.60
CA SER A 3 0.63 7.90 70.68
C SER A 3 0.15 8.16 69.26
N THR A 4 1.06 8.64 68.39
CA THR A 4 0.73 9.01 67.00
C THR A 4 1.13 7.87 66.06
N THR A 5 0.15 7.19 65.48
CA THR A 5 0.34 6.14 64.48
C THR A 5 0.57 6.75 63.09
N LEU A 6 1.70 6.42 62.46
CA LEU A 6 2.03 6.82 61.09
C LEU A 6 1.19 6.02 60.08
N LYS A 7 0.49 6.71 59.18
CA LYS A 7 -0.14 6.10 57.99
C LYS A 7 0.84 6.12 56.81
N PRO A 8 1.01 5.02 56.06
CA PRO A 8 1.86 4.98 54.88
C PRO A 8 1.24 5.71 53.68
N CYS A 9 2.09 6.35 52.86
CA CYS A 9 1.70 7.04 51.62
C CYS A 9 1.18 6.05 50.55
N PRO A 10 0.18 6.40 49.72
CA PRO A 10 -0.46 5.46 48.79
C PRO A 10 0.33 5.15 47.51
N ASN A 11 1.43 5.85 47.24
CA ASN A 11 2.21 5.65 46.01
C ASN A 11 3.62 5.22 46.38
N GLY A 12 3.91 3.93 46.20
CA GLY A 12 5.15 3.24 46.57
C GLY A 12 6.39 3.64 45.76
N GLY A 13 6.76 4.91 45.79
CA GLY A 13 8.10 5.37 45.44
C GLY A 13 8.95 5.45 46.71
N THR A 14 9.94 4.57 46.86
CA THR A 14 10.98 4.71 47.87
C THR A 14 11.74 6.02 47.64
N LEU A 15 11.61 6.97 48.58
CA LEU A 15 12.45 8.17 48.61
C LEU A 15 13.91 7.78 48.92
N PRO A 16 14.89 8.45 48.30
CA PRO A 16 16.30 8.20 48.58
C PRO A 16 16.63 8.51 50.05
N PRO A 17 17.61 7.79 50.65
CA PRO A 17 18.01 8.02 52.04
C PRO A 17 18.50 9.46 52.24
N GLY A 18 17.93 10.17 53.21
CA GLY A 18 18.31 11.55 53.58
C GLY A 18 17.19 12.61 53.53
N TRP A 19 15.94 12.22 53.30
CA TRP A 19 14.78 13.13 53.29
C TRP A 19 13.98 12.99 54.60
N PHE A 20 13.89 14.06 55.38
CA PHE A 20 13.01 14.13 56.56
C PHE A 20 11.78 14.99 56.22
N THR A 21 10.59 14.53 56.59
CA THR A 21 9.36 15.33 56.55
C THR A 21 9.16 15.98 57.91
N VAL A 22 9.20 17.32 57.97
CA VAL A 22 8.86 18.08 59.18
C VAL A 22 7.36 18.34 59.14
N ASN A 23 6.62 17.82 60.11
CA ASN A 23 5.18 18.10 60.24
C ASN A 23 4.98 19.55 60.74
N ALA A 24 4.42 20.41 59.89
CA ALA A 24 3.99 21.75 60.26
C ALA A 24 2.55 21.73 60.80
N VAL A 25 2.32 22.48 61.89
CA VAL A 25 1.03 22.64 62.56
C VAL A 25 0.10 23.54 61.73
N TYR A 26 -1.17 23.15 61.71
CA TYR A 26 -2.26 23.66 60.87
C TYR A 26 -2.72 25.07 61.28
N ASN A 27 -2.69 26.04 60.37
CA ASN A 27 -3.63 27.18 60.38
C ASN A 27 -3.77 27.77 58.97
N GLY A 28 -5.02 28.03 58.58
CA GLY A 28 -5.45 28.28 57.20
C GLY A 28 -4.66 29.34 56.43
N GLY A 29 -4.10 28.91 55.29
CA GLY A 29 -3.42 29.74 54.31
C GLY A 29 -2.82 28.85 53.23
N TYR A 30 -2.91 29.26 51.97
CA TYR A 30 -2.48 28.53 50.77
C TYR A 30 -1.14 27.80 50.97
N TYR A 31 -1.13 26.49 50.70
CA TYR A 31 0.04 25.62 50.83
C TYR A 31 1.13 25.98 49.81
N THR A 32 2.20 26.64 50.27
CA THR A 32 3.51 26.55 49.63
C THR A 32 4.35 25.54 50.41
N GLY A 33 4.37 24.28 49.97
CA GLY A 33 5.21 23.26 50.58
C GLY A 33 6.69 23.60 50.39
N GLN A 34 7.33 24.14 51.44
CA GLN A 34 8.77 24.39 51.46
C GLN A 34 9.51 23.04 51.47
N LYS A 35 10.10 22.67 50.34
CA LYS A 35 11.07 21.56 50.27
C LYS A 35 12.44 22.11 50.68
N ILE A 36 12.92 21.69 51.86
CA ILE A 36 14.26 22.03 52.33
C ILE A 36 15.24 21.06 51.67
N CYS A 37 16.22 21.59 50.93
CA CYS A 37 17.32 20.79 50.41
C CYS A 37 18.21 20.35 51.58
N SER A 38 18.45 19.05 51.74
CA SER A 38 19.24 18.48 52.84
C SER A 38 20.70 18.96 52.89
N CYS A 39 21.16 19.67 51.85
CA CYS A 39 22.51 20.22 51.74
C CYS A 39 22.66 21.61 52.39
N HIS A 40 21.55 22.34 52.62
CA HIS A 40 21.57 23.68 53.21
C HIS A 40 20.39 23.83 54.17
N SER A 41 20.68 23.94 55.47
CA SER A 41 19.71 24.13 56.56
C SER A 41 19.02 25.52 56.57
N ALA A 42 19.11 26.27 55.47
CA ALA A 42 18.47 27.57 55.31
C ALA A 42 17.17 27.43 54.51
N ASN A 43 16.12 28.08 55.00
CA ASN A 43 14.78 28.06 54.42
C ASN A 43 14.80 28.77 53.05
N LEU A 44 14.95 28.02 51.96
CA LEU A 44 14.77 28.54 50.61
C LEU A 44 13.27 28.66 50.36
N ASN A 45 12.78 29.89 50.43
CA ASN A 45 11.42 30.23 50.02
C ASN A 45 11.32 30.04 48.50
N CYS A 46 11.03 28.80 48.08
CA CYS A 46 10.75 28.46 46.70
C CYS A 46 9.39 29.04 46.36
N GLY A 47 9.37 30.28 45.87
CA GLY A 47 8.20 30.86 45.22
C GLY A 47 7.74 29.92 44.10
N SER A 48 6.44 29.73 43.97
CA SER A 48 5.79 28.71 43.14
C SER A 48 5.93 28.92 41.62
N THR A 49 6.97 29.61 41.16
CA THR A 49 7.34 29.67 39.75
C THR A 49 8.45 28.65 39.53
N GLU A 50 8.24 27.72 38.58
CA GLU A 50 9.15 26.59 38.31
C GLU A 50 10.61 27.01 38.01
N ASP A 51 10.85 28.30 37.77
CA ASP A 51 12.15 28.89 37.48
C ASP A 51 12.94 29.42 38.70
N SER A 52 12.33 29.54 39.89
CA SER A 52 12.95 30.26 41.03
C SER A 52 13.48 29.40 42.19
N ALA A 53 13.40 28.06 42.09
CA ALA A 53 13.74 27.14 43.19
C ALA A 53 15.13 26.48 43.07
N TYR A 54 16.09 27.09 42.37
CA TYR A 54 17.45 26.57 42.31
C TYR A 54 18.30 27.20 43.41
N CYS A 55 18.82 26.35 44.30
CA CYS A 55 19.75 26.76 45.35
C CYS A 55 21.00 27.41 44.72
N MET A 56 21.12 28.74 44.83
CA MET A 56 22.27 29.50 44.33
C MET A 56 23.60 29.18 45.05
N GLN A 57 23.58 28.34 46.09
CA GLN A 57 24.78 27.92 46.82
C GLN A 57 25.51 26.71 46.23
N GLY A 58 25.14 26.24 45.04
CA GLY A 58 26.02 25.37 44.26
C GLY A 58 26.29 24.00 44.89
N CYS A 59 25.29 23.35 45.50
CA CYS A 59 25.42 21.95 45.83
C CYS A 59 25.69 21.15 44.54
N SER A 60 26.69 20.26 44.57
CA SER A 60 27.12 19.44 43.44
C SER A 60 25.96 18.68 42.78
N THR A 61 25.01 18.19 43.57
CA THR A 61 23.82 17.49 43.07
C THR A 61 22.88 18.38 42.25
N CYS A 62 22.61 19.61 42.71
CA CYS A 62 21.77 20.56 41.98
C CYS A 62 22.45 21.03 40.69
N HIS A 63 23.76 21.26 40.74
CA HIS A 63 24.53 21.65 39.56
C HIS A 63 24.48 20.56 38.47
N THR A 64 24.65 19.28 38.85
CA THR A 64 24.54 18.16 37.90
C THR A 64 23.13 18.06 37.30
N ALA A 65 22.08 18.23 38.10
CA ALA A 65 20.70 18.18 37.63
C ALA A 65 20.38 19.32 36.65
N ILE A 66 20.81 20.56 36.96
CA ILE A 66 20.65 21.73 36.07
C ILE A 66 21.45 21.53 34.78
N SER A 67 22.71 21.10 34.89
CA SER A 67 23.55 20.82 33.72
C SER A 67 22.93 19.75 32.82
N ALA A 68 22.37 18.69 33.39
CA ALA A 68 21.67 17.65 32.64
C ALA A 68 20.37 18.16 32.00
N LYS A 69 19.58 19.01 32.69
CA LYS A 69 18.38 19.66 32.13
C LYS A 69 18.76 20.57 30.96
N ASN A 70 19.70 21.48 31.15
CA ASN A 70 20.18 22.40 30.11
C ASN A 70 20.75 21.64 28.91
N LYS A 71 21.46 20.53 29.14
CA LYS A 71 21.94 19.65 28.08
C LYS A 71 20.78 19.03 27.28
N ARG A 72 19.75 18.50 27.95
CA ARG A 72 18.56 17.95 27.28
C ARG A 72 17.78 19.02 26.51
N GLU A 73 17.66 20.22 27.06
CA GLU A 73 17.00 21.35 26.39
C GLU A 73 17.79 21.81 25.16
N ALA A 74 19.12 21.88 25.26
CA ALA A 74 19.99 22.16 24.12
C ALA A 74 19.90 21.08 23.02
N GLU A 75 19.90 19.79 23.40
CA GLU A 75 19.72 18.67 22.48
C GLU A 75 18.32 18.70 21.81
N HIS A 76 17.28 19.06 22.55
CA HIS A 76 15.93 19.21 22.04
C HIS A 76 15.81 20.38 21.05
N LEU A 77 16.39 21.54 21.38
CA LEU A 77 16.45 22.71 20.49
C LEU A 77 17.20 22.38 19.19
N ALA A 78 18.37 21.74 19.28
CA ALA A 78 19.14 21.33 18.11
C ALA A 78 18.36 20.35 17.20
N ASN A 79 17.57 19.44 17.78
CA ASN A 79 16.70 18.53 17.02
C ASN A 79 15.57 19.29 16.31
N LEU A 80 14.94 20.27 16.97
CA LEU A 80 13.92 21.11 16.36
C LEU A 80 14.46 21.96 15.22
N GLU A 81 15.64 22.58 15.39
CA GLU A 81 16.31 23.35 14.34
C GLU A 81 16.64 22.47 13.12
N ALA A 82 17.13 21.24 13.35
CA ALA A 82 17.38 20.29 12.26
C ALA A 82 16.09 19.90 11.50
N LYS A 83 14.98 19.71 12.22
CA LYS A 83 13.66 19.44 11.60
C LYS A 83 13.15 20.64 10.80
N LEU A 84 13.31 21.86 11.33
CA LEU A 84 12.92 23.09 10.63
C LEU A 84 13.73 23.27 9.34
N ARG A 85 15.06 23.12 9.41
CA ARG A 85 15.93 23.24 8.23
C ARG A 85 15.56 22.22 7.15
N LYS A 86 15.31 20.96 7.53
CA LYS A 86 14.87 19.91 6.59
C LYS A 86 13.52 20.24 5.95
N THR A 87 12.61 20.87 6.69
CA THR A 87 11.29 21.28 6.19
C THR A 87 11.42 22.46 5.23
N GLU A 88 12.29 23.43 5.54
CA GLU A 88 12.57 24.59 4.69
C GLU A 88 13.27 24.19 3.38
N GLU A 89 14.24 23.28 3.44
CA GLU A 89 14.89 22.68 2.27
C GLU A 89 13.85 21.97 1.38
N ALA A 90 12.92 21.20 1.96
CA ALA A 90 11.85 20.54 1.22
C ALA A 90 10.86 21.55 0.59
N LEU A 91 10.51 22.62 1.30
CA LEU A 91 9.64 23.67 0.79
C LEU A 91 10.28 24.45 -0.37
N ASN A 92 11.57 24.77 -0.25
CA ASN A 92 12.33 25.45 -1.30
C ASN A 92 12.51 24.56 -2.53
N ALA A 93 12.74 23.26 -2.35
CA ALA A 93 12.77 22.30 -3.45
C ALA A 93 11.40 22.24 -4.17
N GLU A 94 10.29 22.23 -3.44
CA GLU A 94 8.95 22.23 -4.05
C GLU A 94 8.65 23.56 -4.76
N ARG A 95 9.05 24.71 -4.20
CA ARG A 95 8.94 26.01 -4.89
C ARG A 95 9.76 26.04 -6.17
N ALA A 96 10.99 25.53 -6.15
CA ALA A 96 11.82 25.42 -7.35
C ALA A 96 11.16 24.52 -8.41
N ARG A 97 10.56 23.40 -7.99
CA ARG A 97 9.78 22.52 -8.86
C ARG A 97 8.59 23.25 -9.49
N LEU A 98 7.79 23.97 -8.71
CA LEU A 98 6.66 24.76 -9.19
C LEU A 98 7.09 25.89 -10.15
N ASN A 99 8.18 26.59 -9.84
CA ASN A 99 8.71 27.62 -10.72
C ASN A 99 9.23 27.05 -12.04
N SER A 100 9.82 25.85 -12.01
CA SER A 100 10.23 25.15 -13.24
C SER A 100 9.04 24.74 -14.12
N LEU A 101 7.90 24.37 -13.50
CA LEU A 101 6.64 24.11 -14.21
C LEU A 101 6.05 25.38 -14.83
N SER A 102 6.20 26.52 -14.15
CA SER A 102 5.73 27.83 -14.64
C SER A 102 6.52 28.39 -15.84
N GLY A 103 7.73 27.91 -16.08
CA GLY A 103 8.61 28.44 -17.14
C GLY A 103 8.29 27.95 -18.56
N THR A 104 7.55 26.84 -18.71
CA THR A 104 7.35 26.19 -20.02
C THR A 104 5.90 26.02 -20.43
N THR A 105 4.93 26.17 -19.51
CA THR A 105 3.50 26.10 -19.84
C THR A 105 2.84 27.45 -19.60
N HIS A 106 2.77 28.27 -20.64
CA HIS A 106 1.87 29.42 -20.66
C HIS A 106 0.44 28.90 -20.53
N PHE A 107 -0.17 28.97 -19.34
CA PHE A 107 -1.57 28.55 -19.13
C PHE A 107 -2.53 29.19 -20.14
N SER A 108 -2.23 30.41 -20.58
CA SER A 108 -2.95 31.08 -21.67
C SER A 108 -3.02 30.26 -22.96
N GLN A 109 -1.94 29.57 -23.34
CA GLN A 109 -1.93 28.68 -24.52
C GLN A 109 -2.73 27.39 -24.27
N VAL A 110 -2.74 26.89 -23.04
CA VAL A 110 -3.51 25.69 -22.67
C VAL A 110 -5.01 25.96 -22.81
N PHE A 111 -5.49 27.10 -22.33
CA PHE A 111 -6.91 27.47 -22.40
C PHE A 111 -7.40 27.89 -23.80
N GLN A 112 -6.47 28.15 -24.73
CA GLN A 112 -6.80 28.39 -26.13
C GLN A 112 -6.91 27.08 -26.93
N SER A 113 -6.57 25.94 -26.32
CA SER A 113 -6.63 24.64 -26.97
C SER A 113 -8.08 24.18 -27.22
N PRO A 114 -8.35 23.46 -28.32
CA PRO A 114 -9.63 22.79 -28.53
C PRO A 114 -10.04 21.91 -27.33
N ILE A 115 -11.32 21.94 -26.98
CA ILE A 115 -11.88 21.12 -25.89
C ILE A 115 -12.42 19.81 -26.48
N VAL A 116 -12.06 18.70 -25.85
CA VAL A 116 -12.57 17.36 -26.16
C VAL A 116 -13.42 16.85 -25.00
N ALA A 117 -14.61 16.34 -25.33
CA ALA A 117 -15.48 15.66 -24.39
C ALA A 117 -15.08 14.17 -24.28
N VAL A 118 -14.50 13.78 -23.15
CA VAL A 118 -14.18 12.38 -22.81
C VAL A 118 -15.34 11.77 -22.04
N LYS A 119 -16.02 10.80 -22.64
CA LYS A 119 -17.16 10.08 -22.04
C LYS A 119 -16.76 8.66 -21.65
N LEU A 120 -16.86 8.36 -20.36
CA LEU A 120 -16.53 7.07 -19.76
C LEU A 120 -17.80 6.30 -19.43
N ASN A 121 -18.02 5.20 -20.14
CA ASN A 121 -19.18 4.32 -19.96
C ASN A 121 -18.78 3.09 -19.14
N HIS A 122 -18.32 3.32 -17.91
CA HIS A 122 -17.87 2.25 -17.02
C HIS A 122 -19.03 1.78 -16.12
N PRO A 123 -19.17 0.48 -15.81
CA PRO A 123 -20.26 -0.04 -14.99
C PRO A 123 -20.42 0.63 -13.61
N SER A 124 -19.32 1.17 -13.05
CA SER A 124 -19.32 1.78 -11.71
C SER A 124 -19.99 3.15 -11.61
N VAL A 125 -20.22 3.85 -12.73
CA VAL A 125 -20.81 5.21 -12.76
C VAL A 125 -22.27 5.21 -13.22
N GLY A 126 -22.85 4.03 -13.43
CA GLY A 126 -24.23 3.88 -13.88
C GLY A 126 -24.44 4.17 -15.38
N PRO A 127 -25.71 4.23 -15.83
CA PRO A 127 -26.04 4.29 -17.26
C PRO A 127 -25.68 5.62 -17.92
N THR A 128 -25.53 6.69 -17.14
CA THR A 128 -25.19 8.03 -17.65
C THR A 128 -23.70 8.16 -18.00
N GLY A 129 -22.86 7.31 -17.43
CA GLY A 129 -21.41 7.44 -17.54
C GLY A 129 -20.85 8.66 -16.79
N ALA A 130 -19.55 8.88 -16.90
CA ALA A 130 -18.86 10.10 -16.47
C ALA A 130 -18.40 10.87 -17.71
N SER A 131 -18.45 12.21 -17.67
CA SER A 131 -18.05 13.07 -18.80
C SER A 131 -17.10 14.15 -18.31
N TYR A 132 -15.99 14.30 -19.02
CA TYR A 132 -14.95 15.29 -18.73
C TYR A 132 -14.70 16.15 -19.97
N ASN A 133 -14.58 17.46 -19.80
CA ASN A 133 -14.25 18.39 -20.87
C ASN A 133 -12.80 18.83 -20.69
N LEU A 134 -11.92 18.38 -21.59
CA LEU A 134 -10.47 18.49 -21.41
C LEU A 134 -9.81 19.18 -22.61
N HIS A 135 -8.73 19.90 -22.35
CA HIS A 135 -7.97 20.61 -23.36
C HIS A 135 -7.07 19.63 -24.15
N LEU A 136 -7.28 19.56 -25.46
CA LEU A 136 -6.65 18.58 -26.34
C LEU A 136 -5.12 18.66 -26.34
N ASN A 137 -4.57 19.87 -26.39
CA ASN A 137 -3.12 20.07 -26.42
C ASN A 137 -2.50 19.53 -25.14
N ARG A 138 -3.15 19.75 -23.99
CA ARG A 138 -2.66 19.26 -22.71
C ARG A 138 -2.74 17.73 -22.62
N LEU A 139 -3.84 17.14 -23.10
CA LEU A 139 -3.96 15.68 -23.23
C LEU A 139 -2.83 15.10 -24.09
N ALA A 140 -2.58 15.69 -25.25
CA ALA A 140 -1.53 15.26 -26.18
C ALA A 140 -0.11 15.44 -25.61
N THR A 141 0.12 16.43 -24.75
CA THR A 141 1.41 16.59 -24.07
C THR A 141 1.67 15.46 -23.07
N VAL A 142 0.65 15.06 -22.31
CA VAL A 142 0.81 14.14 -21.16
C VAL A 142 0.62 12.68 -21.55
N SER A 143 -0.18 12.39 -22.57
CA SER A 143 -0.57 11.03 -22.96
C SER A 143 -0.27 10.78 -24.43
N THR A 144 0.58 9.79 -24.70
CA THR A 144 0.86 9.36 -26.08
C THR A 144 -0.41 8.86 -26.77
N HIS A 145 -1.30 8.16 -26.05
CA HIS A 145 -2.58 7.68 -26.56
C HIS A 145 -3.45 8.80 -27.15
N PHE A 146 -3.53 9.95 -26.48
CA PHE A 146 -4.27 11.11 -26.97
C PHE A 146 -3.48 11.92 -28.00
N ARG A 147 -2.16 11.96 -27.89
CA ARG A 147 -1.28 12.60 -28.89
C ARG A 147 -1.48 12.00 -30.27
N ASP A 148 -1.44 10.67 -30.34
CA ASP A 148 -1.55 9.92 -31.60
C ASP A 148 -2.96 10.04 -32.23
N ARG A 149 -3.95 10.50 -31.46
CA ARG A 149 -5.34 10.73 -31.90
C ARG A 149 -5.72 12.20 -32.01
N SER A 150 -4.77 13.10 -31.81
CA SER A 150 -5.05 14.53 -31.64
C SER A 150 -5.74 15.14 -32.86
N GLU A 151 -5.29 14.83 -34.07
CA GLU A 151 -5.91 15.30 -35.32
C GLU A 151 -7.37 14.84 -35.46
N THR A 152 -7.62 13.55 -35.17
CA THR A 152 -8.98 12.98 -35.22
C THR A 152 -9.89 13.63 -34.18
N LEU A 153 -9.36 13.88 -32.97
CA LEU A 153 -10.11 14.51 -31.88
C LEU A 153 -10.33 16.01 -32.11
N ALA A 154 -9.44 16.67 -32.85
CA ALA A 154 -9.65 18.06 -33.27
C ALA A 154 -10.82 18.17 -34.26
N ALA A 155 -10.95 17.21 -35.19
CA ALA A 155 -12.09 17.15 -36.11
C ALA A 155 -13.39 16.66 -35.44
N LYS A 156 -13.28 15.72 -34.50
CA LYS A 156 -14.42 15.15 -33.76
C LYS A 156 -14.12 15.16 -32.25
N PRO A 157 -14.56 16.21 -31.52
CA PRO A 157 -14.17 16.46 -30.12
C PRO A 157 -14.92 15.58 -29.12
N ILE A 158 -15.13 14.30 -29.43
CA ILE A 158 -15.79 13.34 -28.55
C ILE A 158 -14.99 12.04 -28.54
N TYR A 159 -14.40 11.72 -27.39
CA TYR A 159 -13.78 10.43 -27.12
C TYR A 159 -14.70 9.60 -26.23
N LYS A 160 -14.90 8.32 -26.55
CA LYS A 160 -15.72 7.40 -25.76
C LYS A 160 -14.90 6.18 -25.40
N SER A 161 -14.89 5.80 -24.12
CA SER A 161 -14.27 4.55 -23.68
C SER A 161 -15.12 3.84 -22.64
N LYS A 162 -15.08 2.51 -22.65
CA LYS A 162 -15.69 1.64 -21.64
C LYS A 162 -14.66 1.08 -20.66
N ASP A 163 -13.40 1.10 -21.05
CA ASP A 163 -12.32 0.37 -20.38
C ASP A 163 -11.59 1.24 -19.34
N LEU A 164 -11.74 2.57 -19.42
CA LEU A 164 -11.11 3.47 -18.46
C LEU A 164 -11.93 3.56 -17.16
N ASN A 165 -11.26 3.27 -16.04
CA ASN A 165 -11.86 3.40 -14.72
C ASN A 165 -12.09 4.90 -14.39
N PRO A 166 -13.33 5.32 -14.06
CA PRO A 166 -13.66 6.72 -13.86
C PRO A 166 -13.01 7.35 -12.63
N VAL A 167 -12.80 6.57 -11.56
CA VAL A 167 -12.12 7.05 -10.35
C VAL A 167 -10.66 7.34 -10.64
N ALA A 168 -9.97 6.43 -11.32
CA ALA A 168 -8.59 6.68 -11.74
C ALA A 168 -8.50 7.85 -12.74
N PHE A 169 -9.49 7.97 -13.62
CA PHE A 169 -9.52 9.02 -14.63
C PHE A 169 -9.72 10.41 -14.02
N GLU A 170 -10.49 10.53 -12.95
CA GLU A 170 -10.61 11.78 -12.18
C GLU A 170 -9.24 12.26 -11.68
N TYR A 171 -8.43 11.37 -11.11
CA TYR A 171 -7.06 11.72 -10.68
C TYR A 171 -6.10 11.96 -11.83
N PHE A 172 -6.30 11.32 -12.98
CA PHE A 172 -5.58 11.66 -14.21
C PHE A 172 -5.91 13.10 -14.65
N VAL A 173 -7.16 13.54 -14.55
CA VAL A 173 -7.56 14.92 -14.87
C VAL A 173 -6.90 15.92 -13.91
N GLU A 174 -6.82 15.60 -12.63
CA GLU A 174 -6.09 16.44 -11.66
C GLU A 174 -4.60 16.53 -12.01
N TYR A 175 -3.97 15.39 -12.35
CA TYR A 175 -2.59 15.34 -12.83
C TYR A 175 -2.37 16.14 -14.11
N LEU A 176 -3.32 16.06 -15.04
CA LEU A 176 -3.27 16.76 -16.30
C LEU A 176 -3.02 18.26 -16.07
N TYR A 177 -3.70 18.88 -15.12
CA TYR A 177 -3.60 20.33 -14.90
C TYR A 177 -2.59 20.75 -13.83
N SER A 178 -2.34 19.93 -12.83
CA SER A 178 -1.46 20.30 -11.70
C SER A 178 -0.09 19.62 -11.72
N GLY A 179 0.12 18.63 -12.60
CA GLY A 179 1.32 17.78 -12.61
C GLY A 179 1.43 16.88 -11.37
N ASN A 180 0.35 16.74 -10.60
CA ASN A 180 0.24 15.88 -9.44
C ASN A 180 -1.24 15.47 -9.23
N TYR A 181 -1.52 14.50 -8.38
CA TYR A 181 -2.91 14.23 -7.97
C TYR A 181 -2.96 13.96 -6.47
N VAL A 182 -3.90 14.54 -5.75
CA VAL A 182 -3.94 14.47 -4.29
C VAL A 182 -5.17 13.68 -3.86
N LEU A 183 -4.96 12.64 -3.05
CA LEU A 183 -6.07 11.92 -2.46
C LEU A 183 -6.58 12.72 -1.24
N PRO A 184 -7.91 12.94 -1.11
CA PRO A 184 -8.46 13.50 0.10
C PRO A 184 -8.28 12.51 1.26
N SER A 185 -8.19 13.01 2.50
CA SER A 185 -8.00 12.15 3.69
C SER A 185 -9.11 11.12 3.90
N SER A 186 -10.30 11.35 3.35
CA SER A 186 -11.38 10.36 3.31
C SER A 186 -11.00 9.09 2.55
N HIS A 187 -10.00 9.14 1.68
CA HIS A 187 -9.54 8.01 0.87
C HIS A 187 -8.31 7.31 1.44
N ASP A 188 -7.79 7.72 2.61
CA ASP A 188 -6.56 7.14 3.18
C ASP A 188 -6.61 5.61 3.30
N GLN A 189 -7.76 5.05 3.68
CA GLN A 189 -7.95 3.60 3.82
C GLN A 189 -7.93 2.83 2.50
N ILE A 190 -8.24 3.51 1.38
CA ILE A 190 -8.32 2.94 0.03
C ILE A 190 -7.24 3.49 -0.91
N ALA A 191 -6.32 4.31 -0.40
CA ALA A 191 -5.32 5.03 -1.17
C ALA A 191 -4.45 4.10 -2.01
N CYS A 192 -3.97 3.00 -1.43
CA CYS A 192 -3.15 2.02 -2.15
C CYS A 192 -3.87 1.41 -3.37
N TYR A 193 -5.18 1.16 -3.25
CA TYR A 193 -5.96 0.67 -4.37
C TYR A 193 -6.13 1.74 -5.45
N ILE A 194 -6.43 2.98 -5.09
CA ILE A 194 -6.55 4.09 -6.05
C ILE A 194 -5.23 4.31 -6.79
N HIS A 195 -4.10 4.38 -6.09
CA HIS A 195 -2.78 4.52 -6.73
C HIS A 195 -2.48 3.39 -7.71
N THR A 196 -2.92 2.17 -7.40
CA THR A 196 -2.81 1.02 -8.30
C THR A 196 -3.65 1.21 -9.56
N LEU A 197 -4.90 1.67 -9.44
CA LEU A 197 -5.74 1.96 -10.61
C LEU A 197 -5.16 3.09 -11.48
N VAL A 198 -4.64 4.15 -10.85
CA VAL A 198 -4.00 5.27 -11.57
C VAL A 198 -2.74 4.79 -12.30
N TYR A 199 -1.96 3.87 -11.71
CA TYR A 199 -0.80 3.28 -12.37
C TYR A 199 -1.18 2.59 -13.69
N PHE A 200 -2.16 1.69 -13.68
CA PHE A 200 -2.58 0.97 -14.88
C PHE A 200 -3.29 1.86 -15.90
N LEU A 201 -4.03 2.87 -15.41
CA LEU A 201 -4.59 3.90 -16.28
C LEU A 201 -3.47 4.66 -17.01
N ALA A 202 -2.43 5.08 -16.27
CA ALA A 202 -1.31 5.81 -16.84
C ALA A 202 -0.58 4.98 -17.89
N ASP A 203 -0.46 3.67 -17.66
CA ASP A 203 0.10 2.74 -18.64
C ASP A 203 -0.75 2.66 -19.91
N THR A 204 -2.06 2.46 -19.74
CA THR A 204 -3.04 2.41 -20.84
C THR A 204 -3.04 3.69 -21.68
N LEU A 205 -2.85 4.84 -21.03
CA LEU A 205 -2.81 6.14 -21.70
C LEU A 205 -1.42 6.51 -22.23
N GLY A 206 -0.38 5.70 -21.95
CA GLY A 206 1.00 6.04 -22.28
C GLY A 206 1.46 7.35 -21.63
N ALA A 207 1.23 7.48 -20.32
CA ALA A 207 1.60 8.63 -19.50
C ALA A 207 2.70 8.23 -18.49
N PRO A 208 3.97 8.11 -18.92
CA PRO A 208 5.03 7.51 -18.11
C PRO A 208 5.32 8.26 -16.81
N GLU A 209 5.29 9.60 -16.83
CA GLU A 209 5.51 10.41 -15.63
C GLU A 209 4.43 10.17 -14.56
N LEU A 210 3.17 10.02 -14.97
CA LEU A 210 2.09 9.66 -14.06
C LEU A 210 2.23 8.22 -13.55
N LYS A 211 2.67 7.29 -14.41
CA LYS A 211 2.93 5.89 -14.04
C LYS A 211 3.97 5.82 -12.92
N ASP A 212 5.08 6.54 -13.07
CA ASP A 212 6.14 6.63 -12.05
C ASP A 212 5.66 7.32 -10.77
N LEU A 213 4.92 8.43 -10.91
CA LEU A 213 4.32 9.14 -9.77
C LEU A 213 3.39 8.23 -8.97
N ALA A 214 2.50 7.49 -9.64
CA ALA A 214 1.54 6.60 -9.00
C ALA A 214 2.25 5.43 -8.28
N LYS A 215 3.28 4.85 -8.90
CA LYS A 215 4.14 3.85 -8.25
C LYS A 215 4.82 4.40 -7.00
N GLY A 216 5.36 5.62 -7.08
CA GLY A 216 5.99 6.30 -5.95
C GLY A 216 5.02 6.50 -4.78
N LYS A 217 3.81 7.00 -5.07
CA LYS A 217 2.76 7.19 -4.05
C LYS A 217 2.23 5.90 -3.46
N LEU A 218 2.10 4.85 -4.27
CA LEU A 218 1.75 3.52 -3.78
C LEU A 218 2.83 2.99 -2.82
N SER A 219 4.11 3.07 -3.22
CA SER A 219 5.23 2.66 -2.37
C SER A 219 5.24 3.40 -1.04
N ALA A 220 5.01 4.72 -1.06
CA ALA A 220 4.87 5.51 0.15
C ALA A 220 3.70 5.04 1.02
N SER A 221 2.54 4.81 0.41
CA SER A 221 1.32 4.37 1.10
C SER A 221 1.48 2.99 1.77
N LEU A 222 2.21 2.07 1.15
CA LEU A 222 2.46 0.74 1.72
C LEU A 222 3.56 0.72 2.78
N LYS A 223 4.49 1.67 2.74
CA LYS A 223 5.58 1.81 3.74
C LYS A 223 5.16 2.57 4.99
N HIS A 224 4.10 3.38 4.92
CA HIS A 224 3.76 4.31 5.99
C HIS A 224 3.33 3.58 7.28
N ALA A 225 4.04 3.88 8.36
CA ALA A 225 3.69 3.52 9.74
C ALA A 225 2.67 4.50 10.36
N SER A 226 1.95 5.27 9.54
CA SER A 226 1.01 6.33 9.96
C SER A 226 -0.24 5.80 10.72
N GLY A 227 -0.20 4.57 11.22
CA GLY A 227 -1.25 3.91 11.99
C GLY A 227 -2.43 3.42 11.14
N ILE A 228 -2.69 4.04 9.99
CA ILE A 228 -3.80 3.67 9.10
C ILE A 228 -3.33 2.57 8.15
N GLN A 229 -3.51 1.32 8.57
CA GLN A 229 -3.30 0.17 7.69
C GLN A 229 -4.50 0.01 6.73
N PRO A 230 -4.27 -0.21 5.42
CA PRO A 230 -5.33 -0.57 4.48
C PRO A 230 -6.19 -1.74 5.00
N GLY A 231 -7.49 -1.72 4.76
CA GLY A 231 -8.34 -2.88 5.08
C GLY A 231 -7.97 -4.09 4.21
N ASP A 232 -8.12 -5.32 4.73
CA ASP A 232 -7.79 -6.54 3.97
C ASP A 232 -8.54 -6.62 2.63
N LYS A 233 -9.79 -6.17 2.59
CA LYS A 233 -10.60 -6.10 1.35
C LYS A 233 -9.95 -5.21 0.29
N VAL A 234 -9.32 -4.12 0.71
CA VAL A 234 -8.61 -3.18 -0.19
C VAL A 234 -7.36 -3.87 -0.75
N VAL A 235 -6.63 -4.59 0.08
CA VAL A 235 -5.44 -5.36 -0.35
C VAL A 235 -5.83 -6.42 -1.38
N VAL A 236 -6.91 -7.17 -1.14
CA VAL A 236 -7.46 -8.14 -2.11
C VAL A 236 -7.78 -7.46 -3.45
N LYS A 237 -8.43 -6.30 -3.42
CA LYS A 237 -8.75 -5.55 -4.65
C LYS A 237 -7.53 -4.98 -5.36
N MET A 238 -6.51 -4.58 -4.61
CA MET A 238 -5.22 -4.14 -5.13
C MET A 238 -4.49 -5.29 -5.84
N VAL A 239 -4.47 -6.48 -5.25
CA VAL A 239 -3.91 -7.69 -5.87
C VAL A 239 -4.66 -8.03 -7.16
N ASP A 240 -5.99 -8.11 -7.10
CA ASP A 240 -6.84 -8.41 -8.27
C ASP A 240 -6.56 -7.45 -9.44
N ALA A 241 -6.53 -6.14 -9.17
CA ALA A 241 -6.21 -5.13 -10.19
C ALA A 241 -4.79 -5.28 -10.75
N THR A 242 -3.81 -5.60 -9.89
CA THR A 242 -2.40 -5.73 -10.30
C THR A 242 -2.17 -6.93 -11.20
N TYR A 243 -2.73 -8.08 -10.84
CA TYR A 243 -2.53 -9.30 -11.60
C TYR A 243 -3.39 -9.33 -12.85
N ALA A 244 -4.63 -8.84 -12.81
CA ALA A 244 -5.43 -8.66 -14.03
C ALA A 244 -4.75 -7.71 -15.03
N GLY A 245 -4.17 -6.60 -14.55
CA GLY A 245 -3.49 -5.63 -15.40
C GLY A 245 -2.16 -6.11 -16.00
N THR A 246 -1.57 -7.19 -15.47
CA THR A 246 -0.27 -7.73 -15.93
C THR A 246 -0.37 -9.09 -16.59
N SER A 247 -1.44 -9.85 -16.35
CA SER A 247 -1.68 -11.13 -17.02
C SER A 247 -1.99 -10.95 -18.51
N ASP A 248 -2.64 -9.84 -18.87
CA ASP A 248 -3.10 -9.58 -20.23
C ASP A 248 -1.98 -9.16 -21.18
N GLU A 249 -0.85 -8.65 -20.67
CA GLU A 249 0.31 -8.28 -21.48
C GLU A 249 0.94 -9.49 -22.19
N ASN A 250 0.91 -10.68 -21.57
CA ASN A 250 1.29 -11.92 -22.24
C ASN A 250 0.33 -12.27 -23.38
N SER A 251 -0.94 -11.86 -23.31
CA SER A 251 -1.87 -12.00 -24.44
C SER A 251 -1.65 -10.93 -25.51
N PHE A 252 -1.20 -9.72 -25.15
CA PHE A 252 -0.95 -8.65 -26.10
C PHE A 252 0.34 -8.89 -26.89
N ALA A 253 1.41 -9.35 -26.23
CA ALA A 253 2.62 -9.82 -26.89
C ALA A 253 2.34 -11.04 -27.78
N ALA A 254 1.51 -11.99 -27.33
CA ALA A 254 1.04 -13.12 -28.14
C ALA A 254 0.17 -12.69 -29.35
N LYS A 255 -0.60 -11.59 -29.21
CA LYS A 255 -1.39 -11.00 -30.31
C LYS A 255 -0.52 -10.21 -31.29
N LEU A 256 0.54 -9.55 -30.82
CA LEU A 256 1.50 -8.87 -31.70
C LEU A 256 2.39 -9.87 -32.45
N SER A 257 2.84 -10.96 -31.81
CA SER A 257 3.59 -12.03 -32.49
C SER A 257 2.74 -12.82 -33.49
N ALA A 258 1.42 -12.93 -33.25
CA ALA A 258 0.46 -13.46 -34.22
C ALA A 258 0.17 -12.50 -35.39
N LEU A 259 0.49 -11.20 -35.26
CA LEU A 259 0.35 -10.23 -36.37
C LEU A 259 1.58 -10.16 -37.28
N ASP A 260 2.75 -10.61 -36.82
CA ASP A 260 4.03 -10.51 -37.56
C ASP A 260 4.49 -11.85 -38.17
N THR A 261 3.88 -12.96 -37.77
CA THR A 261 4.06 -14.23 -38.49
C THR A 261 2.98 -14.34 -39.56
N GLY A 262 3.33 -13.96 -40.79
CA GLY A 262 2.53 -14.14 -42.01
C GLY A 262 2.28 -15.60 -42.37
N VAL A 263 1.72 -16.38 -41.44
CA VAL A 263 1.27 -17.75 -41.66
C VAL A 263 -0.09 -17.65 -42.34
N MET A 264 -0.10 -17.96 -43.63
CA MET A 264 -1.33 -18.15 -44.39
C MET A 264 -2.23 -19.16 -43.68
N VAL A 265 -3.34 -18.67 -43.14
CA VAL A 265 -4.47 -19.51 -42.75
C VAL A 265 -4.99 -20.17 -44.03
N THR A 266 -4.76 -21.48 -44.15
CA THR A 266 -5.39 -22.30 -45.20
C THR A 266 -6.87 -22.47 -44.86
N PRO A 267 -7.80 -22.15 -45.78
CA PRO A 267 -9.22 -22.38 -45.57
C PRO A 267 -9.53 -23.83 -45.91
N ALA A 268 -9.63 -24.69 -44.90
CA ALA A 268 -10.23 -26.01 -45.08
C ALA A 268 -11.00 -26.43 -43.83
N SER A 269 -12.33 -26.34 -43.97
CA SER A 269 -13.29 -27.41 -43.68
C SER A 269 -14.50 -26.86 -42.93
N SER A 270 -15.44 -26.36 -43.73
CA SER A 270 -16.85 -26.30 -43.39
C SER A 270 -17.38 -27.73 -43.36
N THR A 271 -17.70 -28.24 -42.17
CA THR A 271 -18.64 -29.36 -42.03
C THR A 271 -19.85 -28.83 -41.27
N ARG A 272 -20.89 -28.61 -42.06
CA ARG A 272 -22.27 -28.35 -41.65
C ARG A 272 -22.79 -29.65 -41.05
N GLY A 273 -23.00 -29.66 -39.74
CA GLY A 273 -23.71 -30.72 -39.00
C GLY A 273 -24.86 -30.07 -38.26
N ASP A 274 -25.98 -29.99 -38.96
CA ASP A 274 -27.33 -29.93 -38.40
C ASP A 274 -27.57 -31.29 -37.72
N ASP A 275 -28.24 -31.31 -36.56
CA ASP A 275 -29.11 -32.41 -36.07
C ASP A 275 -29.48 -32.22 -34.59
N THR A 276 -30.69 -31.70 -34.39
CA THR A 276 -31.78 -32.19 -33.52
C THR A 276 -31.55 -32.61 -32.06
N ASP A 277 -32.32 -31.95 -31.19
CA ASP A 277 -33.19 -32.48 -30.13
C ASP A 277 -32.78 -33.76 -29.36
N ALA A 278 -32.57 -33.62 -28.05
CA ALA A 278 -32.96 -34.65 -27.09
C ALA A 278 -33.09 -34.05 -25.68
N GLU A 279 -34.34 -33.95 -25.22
CA GLU A 279 -34.69 -33.84 -23.81
C GLU A 279 -34.17 -35.06 -23.04
N SER A 280 -33.72 -34.86 -21.80
CA SER A 280 -33.52 -35.95 -20.84
C SER A 280 -33.54 -35.41 -19.41
N ASP A 281 -34.75 -35.26 -18.89
CA ASP A 281 -35.04 -35.35 -17.47
C ASP A 281 -34.56 -36.70 -16.92
N THR A 282 -33.78 -36.68 -15.85
CA THR A 282 -33.80 -37.78 -14.86
C THR A 282 -33.58 -37.23 -13.46
N ASP A 283 -34.67 -37.25 -12.69
CA ASP A 283 -34.67 -37.33 -11.23
C ASP A 283 -33.82 -38.53 -10.78
N THR A 284 -33.00 -38.34 -9.74
CA THR A 284 -32.41 -39.45 -9.00
C THR A 284 -32.59 -39.22 -7.51
N GLU A 285 -33.61 -39.88 -6.97
CA GLU A 285 -33.82 -40.08 -5.54
C GLU A 285 -32.68 -40.94 -4.95
N VAL A 286 -32.16 -40.52 -3.80
CA VAL A 286 -31.17 -41.26 -3.01
C VAL A 286 -31.90 -41.90 -1.82
N PRO A 287 -31.87 -43.24 -1.65
CA PRO A 287 -32.37 -43.87 -0.44
C PRO A 287 -31.28 -44.01 0.63
N GLU A 288 -31.67 -43.69 1.86
CA GLU A 288 -30.97 -44.04 3.08
C GLU A 288 -31.08 -45.55 3.39
N GLY A 289 -30.00 -46.14 3.92
CA GLY A 289 -30.08 -47.31 4.79
C GLY A 289 -29.20 -48.49 4.40
N GLY A 290 -28.25 -48.86 5.26
CA GLY A 290 -27.53 -50.13 5.14
C GLY A 290 -26.38 -50.31 6.13
N LYS A 291 -26.66 -50.97 7.26
CA LYS A 291 -25.69 -51.48 8.24
C LYS A 291 -24.95 -52.72 7.70
N GLY A 292 -23.64 -52.79 7.98
CA GLY A 292 -23.01 -54.00 8.56
C GLY A 292 -22.14 -54.90 7.66
N ALA A 293 -21.12 -55.48 8.32
CA ALA A 293 -20.14 -56.51 7.91
C ALA A 293 -18.92 -56.00 7.10
N SER A 294 -17.67 -55.95 7.62
CA SER A 294 -16.76 -56.98 8.15
C SER A 294 -16.00 -57.78 7.08
N MET A 295 -14.66 -57.78 7.23
CA MET A 295 -13.59 -58.59 6.58
C MET A 295 -13.08 -58.12 5.20
N PRO A 296 -11.85 -58.50 4.78
CA PRO A 296 -10.61 -58.75 5.54
C PRO A 296 -9.43 -57.89 5.04
N SER A 297 -8.41 -57.79 5.89
CA SER A 297 -7.12 -57.16 5.60
C SER A 297 -6.32 -58.04 4.63
N THR A 298 -6.02 -57.51 3.44
CA THR A 298 -5.04 -58.09 2.50
C THR A 298 -3.89 -57.12 2.32
N THR A 299 -2.80 -57.37 3.04
CA THR A 299 -1.48 -56.77 2.81
C THR A 299 -0.96 -57.26 1.46
N VAL A 300 -0.97 -56.39 0.44
CA VAL A 300 -0.28 -56.61 -0.83
C VAL A 300 0.88 -55.62 -0.89
N SER A 301 2.10 -56.15 -0.71
CA SER A 301 3.34 -55.48 -1.07
C SER A 301 3.34 -55.21 -2.58
N GLY A 302 3.09 -53.97 -2.96
CA GLY A 302 2.89 -53.54 -4.36
C GLY A 302 3.87 -52.46 -4.83
N ASP A 303 4.96 -52.20 -4.12
CA ASP A 303 5.90 -51.12 -4.50
C ASP A 303 6.77 -51.47 -5.71
N SER A 304 6.89 -52.75 -6.11
CA SER A 304 7.79 -53.14 -7.20
C SER A 304 7.16 -53.13 -8.61
N GLN A 305 5.85 -52.91 -8.73
CA GLN A 305 5.15 -52.98 -10.02
C GLN A 305 4.90 -51.59 -10.63
N LEU A 306 4.75 -50.57 -9.79
CA LEU A 306 4.56 -49.19 -10.23
C LEU A 306 5.88 -48.60 -10.77
N ASP A 307 7.00 -48.87 -10.11
CA ASP A 307 8.35 -48.45 -10.56
C ASP A 307 8.76 -49.11 -11.89
N ARG A 308 8.32 -50.35 -12.14
CA ARG A 308 8.57 -51.04 -13.41
C ARG A 308 7.74 -50.51 -14.57
N THR A 309 6.54 -50.01 -14.27
CA THR A 309 5.64 -49.43 -15.29
C THR A 309 6.13 -48.02 -15.68
N LEU A 310 6.65 -47.26 -14.70
CA LEU A 310 7.29 -45.95 -14.95
C LEU A 310 8.59 -46.09 -15.75
N ALA A 311 9.41 -47.12 -15.48
CA ALA A 311 10.64 -47.36 -16.22
C ALA A 311 10.43 -47.83 -17.68
N SER A 312 9.23 -48.34 -18.02
CA SER A 312 8.90 -48.79 -19.40
C SER A 312 8.33 -47.70 -20.29
N LEU A 313 8.05 -46.51 -19.75
CA LEU A 313 7.40 -45.44 -20.51
C LEU A 313 8.35 -44.62 -21.38
N ASP A 314 9.67 -44.91 -21.38
CA ASP A 314 10.68 -44.22 -22.21
C ASP A 314 10.38 -42.72 -22.29
N LEU A 315 10.05 -42.12 -21.14
CA LEU A 315 10.02 -40.68 -20.96
C LEU A 315 11.47 -40.24 -20.90
N ASP A 316 12.13 -40.40 -22.05
CA ASP A 316 13.40 -39.81 -22.42
C ASP A 316 13.37 -38.39 -21.89
N GLU A 317 14.34 -38.07 -21.03
CA GLU A 317 14.54 -36.82 -20.33
C GLU A 317 13.90 -35.69 -21.14
N THR A 318 12.68 -35.30 -20.77
CA THR A 318 12.01 -34.17 -21.42
C THR A 318 13.03 -33.06 -21.31
N PRO A 319 13.56 -32.54 -22.44
CA PRO A 319 14.65 -31.61 -22.42
C PRO A 319 14.23 -30.55 -21.42
N GLU A 320 15.02 -30.40 -20.36
CA GLU A 320 14.90 -29.26 -19.47
C GLU A 320 15.13 -28.06 -20.37
N LEU A 321 14.04 -27.63 -21.02
CA LEU A 321 13.82 -26.27 -21.40
C LEU A 321 13.86 -25.58 -20.05
N ALA A 322 15.08 -25.26 -19.61
CA ALA A 322 15.36 -24.18 -18.72
C ALA A 322 14.76 -22.97 -19.41
N VAL A 323 13.43 -22.86 -19.31
CA VAL A 323 12.70 -21.65 -19.58
C VAL A 323 13.41 -20.68 -18.67
N ASP A 324 14.09 -19.74 -19.29
CA ASP A 324 14.80 -18.69 -18.61
C ASP A 324 13.72 -17.81 -17.98
N ILE A 325 13.16 -18.24 -16.83
CA ILE A 325 12.18 -17.51 -16.01
C ILE A 325 12.94 -16.38 -15.28
N THR A 326 13.81 -15.68 -16.01
CA THR A 326 14.56 -14.51 -15.55
C THR A 326 13.93 -13.22 -16.09
N ALA A 327 12.72 -13.29 -16.65
CA ALA A 327 11.93 -12.11 -16.92
C ALA A 327 11.71 -11.36 -15.59
N ASP A 328 12.36 -10.21 -15.46
CA ASP A 328 12.25 -9.36 -14.27
C ASP A 328 10.77 -9.14 -13.94
N PRO A 329 10.32 -9.51 -12.73
CA PRO A 329 8.91 -9.41 -12.38
C PRO A 329 8.47 -7.95 -12.47
N HIS A 330 7.29 -7.74 -13.07
CA HIS A 330 6.73 -6.41 -13.25
C HIS A 330 6.78 -5.61 -11.93
N PRO A 331 7.25 -4.35 -11.92
CA PRO A 331 7.56 -3.63 -10.68
C PRO A 331 6.38 -3.48 -9.72
N MET A 332 5.15 -3.43 -10.25
CA MET A 332 3.93 -3.44 -9.41
C MET A 332 3.66 -4.79 -8.77
N ARG A 333 3.91 -5.90 -9.47
CA ARG A 333 3.75 -7.25 -8.91
C ARG A 333 4.66 -7.45 -7.71
N LEU A 334 5.93 -7.07 -7.84
CA LEU A 334 6.89 -7.14 -6.75
C LEU A 334 6.44 -6.35 -5.52
N LEU A 335 5.95 -5.13 -5.73
CA LEU A 335 5.54 -4.24 -4.65
C LEU A 335 4.27 -4.76 -3.94
N VAL A 336 3.28 -5.21 -4.70
CA VAL A 336 2.00 -5.70 -4.19
C VAL A 336 2.13 -7.08 -3.55
N SER A 337 2.88 -8.01 -4.16
CA SER A 337 3.14 -9.35 -3.60
C SER A 337 3.92 -9.28 -2.29
N ARG A 338 4.94 -8.41 -2.19
CA ARG A 338 5.67 -8.19 -0.93
C ARG A 338 4.78 -7.69 0.18
N TYR A 339 3.89 -6.74 -0.12
CA TYR A 339 2.94 -6.25 0.87
C TYR A 339 1.86 -7.28 1.24
N ALA A 340 1.35 -8.04 0.27
CA ALA A 340 0.40 -9.11 0.55
C ALA A 340 1.03 -10.22 1.40
N ALA A 341 2.29 -10.59 1.13
CA ALA A 341 3.03 -11.59 1.87
C ALA A 341 3.28 -11.17 3.33
N SER A 342 3.50 -9.88 3.61
CA SER A 342 3.64 -9.39 4.99
C SER A 342 2.33 -9.47 5.79
N ARG A 343 1.19 -9.60 5.11
CA ARG A 343 -0.16 -9.71 5.70
C ARG A 343 -0.82 -11.07 5.46
N MET A 344 -0.05 -12.07 5.06
CA MET A 344 -0.57 -13.35 4.61
C MET A 344 -1.46 -14.05 5.65
N GLU A 345 -1.15 -13.94 6.94
CA GLU A 345 -1.93 -14.56 8.01
C GLU A 345 -3.38 -14.03 8.09
N ALA A 346 -3.55 -12.71 7.93
CA ALA A 346 -4.88 -12.09 7.92
C ALA A 346 -5.61 -12.39 6.60
N LEU A 347 -4.91 -12.26 5.46
CA LEU A 347 -5.49 -12.43 4.14
C LEU A 347 -5.95 -13.88 3.87
N ASN A 348 -5.21 -14.89 4.35
CA ASN A 348 -5.54 -16.31 4.11
C ASN A 348 -6.87 -16.75 4.75
N LYS A 349 -7.36 -16.01 5.75
CA LYS A 349 -8.66 -16.26 6.37
C LYS A 349 -9.82 -15.91 5.43
N ARG A 350 -9.59 -15.07 4.41
CA ARG A 350 -10.63 -14.65 3.47
C ARG A 350 -10.77 -15.63 2.29
N SER A 351 -12.01 -15.88 1.89
CA SER A 351 -12.30 -16.74 0.73
C SER A 351 -11.95 -16.08 -0.60
N ASP A 352 -12.15 -14.77 -0.73
CA ASP A 352 -11.83 -13.99 -1.93
C ASP A 352 -10.32 -13.97 -2.22
N PHE A 353 -9.48 -13.83 -1.21
CA PHE A 353 -8.03 -13.94 -1.35
C PHE A 353 -7.58 -15.33 -1.83
N ARG A 354 -8.15 -16.40 -1.26
CA ARG A 354 -7.87 -17.78 -1.71
C ARG A 354 -8.33 -18.04 -3.14
N ALA A 355 -9.38 -17.35 -3.60
CA ALA A 355 -9.80 -17.39 -5.00
C ALA A 355 -8.78 -16.70 -5.93
N LEU A 356 -8.14 -15.60 -5.48
CA LEU A 356 -7.08 -14.94 -6.25
C LEU A 356 -5.85 -15.83 -6.45
N LEU A 357 -5.43 -16.58 -5.42
CA LEU A 357 -4.31 -17.53 -5.55
C LEU A 357 -4.56 -18.61 -6.62
N ARG A 358 -5.82 -19.04 -6.75
CA ARG A 358 -6.23 -20.00 -7.80
C ARG A 358 -6.34 -19.34 -9.17
N ARG A 359 -6.83 -18.10 -9.22
CA ARG A 359 -7.03 -17.35 -10.47
C ARG A 359 -5.72 -16.88 -11.09
N PHE A 360 -4.71 -16.56 -10.27
CA PHE A 360 -3.42 -16.03 -10.69
C PHE A 360 -2.28 -16.87 -10.10
N PRO A 361 -1.89 -18.00 -10.73
CA PRO A 361 -0.81 -18.85 -10.23
C PRO A 361 0.53 -18.11 -10.05
N GLU A 362 0.82 -17.16 -10.93
CA GLU A 362 2.00 -16.29 -10.83
C GLU A 362 2.06 -15.46 -9.53
N PHE A 363 0.90 -15.09 -8.96
CA PHE A 363 0.83 -14.34 -7.72
C PHE A 363 1.27 -15.22 -6.57
N THR A 364 0.95 -16.50 -6.62
CA THR A 364 1.41 -17.48 -5.63
C THR A 364 2.93 -17.59 -5.66
N VAL A 365 3.53 -17.65 -6.86
CA VAL A 365 4.99 -17.68 -7.04
C VAL A 365 5.63 -16.40 -6.49
N ASP A 366 5.13 -15.23 -6.90
CA ASP A 366 5.63 -13.93 -6.42
C ASP A 366 5.54 -13.80 -4.89
N MET A 367 4.44 -14.29 -4.29
CA MET A 367 4.27 -14.31 -2.83
C MET A 367 5.29 -15.21 -2.13
N MET A 368 5.60 -16.38 -2.68
CA MET A 368 6.61 -17.29 -2.12
C MET A 368 7.99 -16.64 -2.15
N ILE A 369 8.39 -16.08 -3.29
CA ILE A 369 9.65 -15.34 -3.46
C ILE A 369 9.72 -14.19 -2.45
N ALA A 370 8.66 -13.40 -2.34
CA ALA A 370 8.63 -12.28 -1.40
C ALA A 370 8.72 -12.73 0.07
N LYS A 371 8.06 -13.84 0.43
CA LYS A 371 8.11 -14.41 1.78
C LYS A 371 9.53 -14.88 2.13
N GLU A 372 10.21 -15.55 1.21
CA GLU A 372 11.59 -15.98 1.40
C GLU A 372 12.56 -14.80 1.54
N ALA A 373 12.41 -13.78 0.70
CA ALA A 373 13.20 -12.55 0.79
C ALA A 373 13.04 -11.88 2.18
N MET A 374 11.81 -11.77 2.68
CA MET A 374 11.53 -11.21 4.02
C MET A 374 12.06 -12.10 5.16
N ALA A 375 12.13 -13.42 4.96
CA ALA A 375 12.74 -14.32 5.94
C ALA A 375 14.27 -14.18 6.00
N LYS A 376 14.91 -13.89 4.85
CA LYS A 376 16.35 -13.59 4.77
C LYS A 376 16.69 -12.25 5.43
N GLU A 377 15.84 -11.22 5.28
CA GLU A 377 16.04 -9.90 5.91
C GLU A 377 15.97 -9.92 7.45
N LYS A 378 15.43 -10.98 8.07
CA LYS A 378 15.33 -11.12 9.54
C LYS A 378 16.49 -11.87 10.18
N LYS A 379 17.32 -12.55 9.38
CA LYS A 379 18.52 -13.26 9.85
C LYS A 379 19.69 -12.29 9.81
#